data_AF-A0A3B9DX69-F1
#
_entry.id   AF-A0A3B9DX69-F1
#
_cell.length_a   1.000
_cell.length_b   1.000
_cell.length_c   1.000
_cell.angle_alpha   90.00
_cell.angle_beta   90.00
_cell.angle_gamma   90.00
#
_symmetry.space_group_name_H-M   'P 1'
#
loop_
_entity.id
_entity.type
_entity.pdbx_description
1 polymer ?
#
loop_
_entity_poly.entity_id
_entity_poly.type
_entity_poly.pdbx_seq_one_letter_code
_entity_poly.pdbx_strand_id
1 'polypeptide(L)'
;MMAMAGILTAYFDFLTYPLVSYGFPMTMLILLAYKGHRMKRRVDGAAFAVTGGIFWCLGYGGMYISKWIMSWLLTGHNTWAEAVGQTMYRMSGSLSGREGSQAFSVWEVIDRNVGILAKDPAILLFLVFLAILLWKMRRYHQRRRAPECISAMFGLVLLSVAPFVWLAVFANHSWLHFWMTYRELSLFIFAFCSLFIVILEDKETHGARGM
;
A
#
# COMPACT_ATOMS: atom_id res chain seq x y z
N MET A 1 17.47 3.62 -0.65
CA MET A 1 16.66 2.72 -1.50
C MET A 1 15.24 3.26 -1.71
N MET A 2 14.41 3.41 -0.67
CA MET A 2 13.00 3.82 -0.83
C MET A 2 12.80 5.20 -1.49
N ALA A 3 13.66 6.18 -1.17
CA ALA A 3 13.62 7.49 -1.85
C ALA A 3 13.87 7.39 -3.36
N MET A 4 14.81 6.54 -3.79
CA MET A 4 15.05 6.31 -5.22
C MET A 4 13.86 5.62 -5.89
N ALA A 5 13.26 4.63 -5.23
CA ALA A 5 12.02 4.01 -5.71
C ALA A 5 10.91 5.06 -5.89
N GLY A 6 10.76 5.99 -4.94
CA GLY A 6 9.82 7.11 -5.04
C GLY A 6 10.10 8.02 -6.24
N ILE A 7 11.36 8.42 -6.45
CA ILE A 7 11.77 9.25 -7.59
C ILE A 7 11.45 8.56 -8.92
N LEU A 8 11.84 7.28 -9.06
CA LEU A 8 11.58 6.52 -10.29
C LEU A 8 10.09 6.35 -10.52
N THR A 9 9.31 6.11 -9.46
CA THR A 9 7.85 6.00 -9.57
C THR A 9 7.23 7.31 -10.01
N ALA A 10 7.65 8.45 -9.46
CA ALA A 10 7.18 9.76 -9.91
C ALA A 10 7.61 10.13 -11.35
N TYR A 11 8.54 9.37 -11.95
CA TYR A 11 8.94 9.53 -13.34
C TYR A 11 8.14 8.61 -14.29
N PHE A 12 7.95 7.34 -13.91
CA PHE A 12 7.33 6.33 -14.78
C PHE A 12 5.83 6.13 -14.54
N ASP A 13 5.34 6.35 -13.33
CA ASP A 13 3.94 6.14 -12.96
C ASP A 13 3.18 7.47 -12.84
N PHE A 14 2.05 7.56 -13.54
CA PHE A 14 1.21 8.75 -13.61
C PHE A 14 0.05 8.71 -12.62
N LEU A 15 0.32 8.29 -11.37
CA LEU A 15 -0.67 8.10 -10.31
C LEU A 15 -1.60 6.90 -10.58
N THR A 16 -1.08 5.84 -11.20
CA THR A 16 -1.87 4.66 -11.57
C THR A 16 -2.01 3.72 -10.37
N TYR A 17 -0.88 3.25 -9.84
CA TYR A 17 -0.81 2.48 -8.61
C TYR A 17 0.59 2.62 -7.94
N PRO A 18 1.06 3.86 -7.71
CA PRO A 18 2.44 4.11 -7.30
C PRO A 18 2.81 3.47 -5.95
N LEU A 19 1.85 3.24 -5.05
CA LEU A 19 2.16 2.72 -3.72
C LEU A 19 2.77 1.31 -3.76
N VAL A 20 2.49 0.53 -4.81
CA VAL A 20 3.08 -0.80 -5.05
C VAL A 20 4.60 -0.76 -5.10
N SER A 21 5.21 0.30 -5.65
CA SER A 21 6.68 0.42 -5.76
C SER A 21 7.38 0.59 -4.41
N TYR A 22 6.63 1.01 -3.39
CA TYR A 22 7.06 1.01 -2.00
C TYR A 22 6.65 -0.27 -1.29
N GLY A 23 5.36 -0.61 -1.36
CA GLY A 23 4.75 -1.61 -0.51
C GLY A 23 5.23 -3.02 -0.79
N PHE A 24 5.49 -3.38 -2.06
CA PHE A 24 6.00 -4.72 -2.40
C PHE A 24 7.44 -4.90 -1.88
N PRO A 25 8.41 -4.02 -2.21
CA PRO A 25 9.74 -4.10 -1.61
C PRO A 25 9.74 -4.05 -0.10
N MET A 26 8.90 -3.21 0.53
CA MET A 26 8.85 -3.10 1.98
C MET A 26 8.28 -4.36 2.64
N THR A 27 7.25 -4.97 2.05
CA THR A 27 6.71 -6.27 2.49
C THR A 27 7.82 -7.33 2.43
N MET A 28 8.59 -7.37 1.34
CA MET A 28 9.70 -8.31 1.21
C MET A 28 10.81 -8.07 2.23
N LEU A 29 11.18 -6.82 2.50
CA LEU A 29 12.18 -6.46 3.51
C LEU A 29 11.72 -6.89 4.92
N ILE A 30 10.44 -6.73 5.24
CA ILE A 30 9.88 -7.20 6.51
C ILE A 30 9.96 -8.73 6.60
N LEU A 31 9.60 -9.46 5.55
CA LEU A 31 9.70 -10.93 5.53
C LEU A 31 11.15 -11.42 5.68
N LEU A 32 12.10 -10.79 4.99
CA LEU A 32 13.52 -11.12 5.10
C LEU A 32 14.08 -10.78 6.48
N ALA A 33 13.66 -9.67 7.09
CA ALA A 33 14.06 -9.30 8.44
C ALA A 33 13.47 -10.25 9.50
N TYR A 34 12.23 -10.72 9.28
CA TYR A 34 11.60 -11.74 10.12
C TYR A 34 12.36 -13.08 10.04
N LYS A 35 12.58 -13.61 8.82
CA LYS A 35 13.32 -14.87 8.64
C LYS A 35 14.77 -14.81 9.11
N GLY A 36 15.41 -13.66 8.98
CA GLY A 36 16.79 -13.45 9.43
C GLY A 36 16.92 -13.16 10.93
N HIS A 37 15.84 -13.26 11.72
CA HIS A 37 15.82 -12.91 13.15
C HIS A 37 16.40 -11.51 13.45
N ARG A 38 16.14 -10.55 12.56
CA ARG A 38 16.65 -9.17 12.65
C ARG A 38 15.70 -8.23 13.38
N MET A 39 14.50 -8.68 13.74
CA MET A 39 13.49 -7.88 14.44
C MET A 39 13.59 -8.07 15.95
N LYS A 40 14.37 -7.23 16.62
CA LYS A 40 14.65 -7.37 18.07
C LYS A 40 13.53 -6.82 18.93
N ARG A 41 12.86 -5.76 18.47
CA ARG A 41 11.76 -5.08 19.18
C ARG A 41 10.45 -5.31 18.45
N ARG A 42 9.35 -5.33 19.20
CA ARG A 42 7.98 -5.45 18.67
C ARG A 42 7.56 -4.31 17.74
N VAL A 43 8.31 -3.21 17.72
CA VAL A 43 8.02 -2.03 16.90
C VAL A 43 8.86 -1.97 15.63
N ASP A 44 9.87 -2.83 15.47
CA ASP A 44 10.82 -2.73 14.36
C ASP A 44 10.13 -2.89 12.99
N GLY A 45 9.16 -3.81 12.85
CA GLY A 45 8.40 -3.95 11.61
C GLY A 45 7.55 -2.72 11.26
N ALA A 46 6.91 -2.11 12.27
CA ALA A 46 6.18 -0.84 12.09
C ALA A 46 7.13 0.31 11.75
N ALA A 47 8.26 0.39 12.44
CA ALA A 47 9.28 1.40 12.18
C ALA A 47 9.83 1.27 10.75
N PHE A 48 10.09 0.06 10.25
CA PHE A 48 10.50 -0.16 8.86
C PHE A 48 9.44 0.32 7.87
N ALA A 49 8.17 -0.06 8.07
CA ALA A 49 7.09 0.39 7.20
C ALA A 49 7.00 1.93 7.18
N VAL A 50 6.92 2.58 8.34
CA VAL A 50 6.76 4.03 8.45
C VAL A 50 7.97 4.79 7.90
N THR A 51 9.19 4.44 8.33
CA THR A 51 10.40 5.13 7.86
C THR A 51 10.61 4.95 6.37
N GLY A 52 10.40 3.74 5.85
CA GLY A 52 10.46 3.47 4.42
C GLY A 52 9.42 4.26 3.62
N GLY A 53 8.21 4.39 4.16
CA GLY A 53 7.14 5.18 3.57
C GLY A 53 7.49 6.67 3.52
N ILE A 54 8.03 7.22 4.61
CA ILE A 54 8.52 8.62 4.66
C ILE A 54 9.58 8.85 3.58
N PHE A 55 10.60 8.00 3.49
CA PHE A 55 11.63 8.14 2.46
C PHE A 55 11.08 8.02 1.04
N TRP A 56 10.14 7.11 0.81
CA TRP A 56 9.47 6.98 -0.48
C TRP A 56 8.66 8.24 -0.82
N CYS A 57 7.86 8.76 0.12
CA CYS A 57 7.08 9.99 -0.07
C CYS A 57 7.99 11.21 -0.33
N LEU A 58 9.11 11.33 0.38
CA LEU A 58 10.08 12.39 0.13
C LEU A 58 10.68 12.30 -1.28
N GLY A 59 11.00 11.08 -1.75
CA GLY A 59 11.48 10.87 -3.12
C GLY A 59 10.41 11.16 -4.18
N TYR A 60 9.21 10.61 -3.98
CA TYR A 60 8.08 10.75 -4.89
C TYR A 60 7.60 12.20 -5.00
N GLY A 61 7.27 12.82 -3.86
CA GLY A 61 6.82 14.21 -3.79
C GLY A 61 7.93 15.19 -4.17
N GLY A 62 9.17 14.95 -3.72
CA GLY A 62 10.32 15.77 -4.08
C GLY A 62 10.56 15.83 -5.60
N MET A 63 10.38 14.71 -6.30
CA MET A 63 10.49 14.68 -7.76
C MET A 63 9.40 15.51 -8.45
N TYR A 64 8.14 15.40 -8.01
CA TYR A 64 7.04 16.22 -8.55
C TYR A 64 7.25 17.71 -8.30
N ILE A 65 7.58 18.08 -7.05
CA ILE A 65 7.87 19.47 -6.66
C ILE A 65 9.01 20.03 -7.52
N SER A 66 10.08 19.25 -7.72
CA SER A 66 11.21 19.66 -8.56
C SER A 66 10.80 19.91 -10.00
N LYS A 67 9.95 19.04 -10.60
CA LYS A 67 9.41 19.24 -11.95
C LYS A 67 8.58 20.52 -12.05
N TRP A 68 7.71 20.77 -11.08
CA TRP A 68 6.83 21.96 -11.09
C TRP A 68 7.60 23.26 -10.94
N ILE A 69 8.59 23.31 -10.05
CA ILE A 69 9.46 24.47 -9.86
C ILE A 69 10.31 24.70 -11.11
N MET A 70 10.95 23.66 -11.65
CA MET A 70 11.78 23.79 -12.84
C MET A 70 10.96 24.26 -14.05
N SER A 71 9.76 23.70 -14.24
CA SER A 71 8.86 24.14 -15.30
C SER A 71 8.47 25.61 -15.16
N TRP A 72 8.24 26.08 -13.94
CA TRP A 72 7.90 27.48 -13.70
C TRP A 72 9.07 28.40 -14.07
N LEU A 73 10.29 28.06 -13.61
CA LEU A 73 11.49 28.84 -13.88
C LEU A 73 11.83 28.91 -15.38
N LEU A 74 11.63 27.81 -16.11
CA LEU A 74 11.98 27.74 -17.54
C LEU A 74 10.94 28.39 -18.46
N THR A 75 9.66 28.35 -18.10
CA THR A 75 8.57 28.83 -18.96
C THR A 75 8.06 30.22 -18.58
N GLY A 76 8.31 30.68 -17.35
CA GLY A 76 7.69 31.87 -16.77
C GLY A 76 6.21 31.71 -16.41
N HIS A 77 5.57 30.58 -16.78
CA HIS A 77 4.19 30.26 -16.43
C HIS A 77 4.14 29.64 -15.02
N ASN A 78 3.17 30.05 -14.20
CA ASN A 78 3.08 29.59 -12.80
C ASN A 78 2.55 28.16 -12.68
N THR A 79 3.33 27.20 -13.16
CA THR A 79 3.01 25.76 -13.13
C THR A 79 2.94 25.21 -11.72
N TRP A 80 3.60 25.86 -10.75
CA TRP A 80 3.47 25.49 -9.34
C TRP A 80 2.03 25.66 -8.84
N ALA A 81 1.45 26.85 -9.01
CA ALA A 81 0.09 27.12 -8.55
C ALA A 81 -0.94 26.22 -9.25
N GLU A 82 -0.76 26.00 -10.55
CA GLU A 82 -1.60 25.10 -11.34
C GLU A 82 -1.50 23.65 -10.83
N ALA A 83 -0.29 23.14 -10.61
CA ALA A 83 -0.08 21.77 -10.15
C ALA A 83 -0.61 21.52 -8.74
N VAL A 84 -0.50 22.50 -7.83
CA VAL A 84 -1.12 22.42 -6.50
C VAL A 84 -2.64 22.37 -6.63
N GLY A 85 -3.24 23.22 -7.48
CA GLY A 85 -4.67 23.21 -7.76
C GLY A 85 -5.15 21.86 -8.30
N GLN A 86 -4.42 21.28 -9.26
CA GLN A 86 -4.71 19.95 -9.81
C GLN A 86 -4.58 18.84 -8.77
N THR A 87 -3.58 18.92 -7.89
CA THR A 87 -3.41 17.94 -6.80
C THR A 87 -4.58 18.01 -5.82
N MET A 88 -4.99 19.21 -5.41
CA MET A 88 -6.15 19.40 -4.54
C MET A 88 -7.45 18.92 -5.19
N TYR A 89 -7.61 19.14 -6.49
CA TYR A 89 -8.74 18.62 -7.24
C TYR A 89 -8.78 17.07 -7.21
N ARG A 90 -7.64 16.41 -7.43
CA ARG A 90 -7.52 14.94 -7.35
C ARG A 90 -7.77 14.37 -5.96
N MET A 91 -7.56 15.17 -4.91
CA MET A 91 -7.83 14.80 -3.51
C MET A 91 -9.28 15.07 -3.08
N SER A 92 -10.06 15.79 -3.88
CA SER A 92 -11.42 16.20 -3.50
C SER A 92 -12.40 15.01 -3.44
N GLY A 93 -13.50 15.18 -2.70
CA GLY A 93 -14.61 14.20 -2.60
C GLY A 93 -15.77 14.51 -3.55
N SER A 94 -15.51 15.23 -4.63
CA SER A 94 -16.55 15.69 -5.56
C SER A 94 -16.04 15.76 -6.98
N LEU A 95 -16.91 15.48 -7.94
CA LEU A 95 -16.74 15.90 -9.32
C LEU A 95 -17.26 17.34 -9.45
N SER A 96 -16.46 18.21 -10.06
CA SER A 96 -16.89 19.54 -10.47
C SER A 96 -16.30 19.84 -11.84
N GLY A 97 -17.14 20.16 -12.82
CA GLY A 97 -16.71 20.44 -14.20
C GLY A 97 -17.57 19.74 -15.26
N ARG A 98 -16.94 19.35 -16.38
CA ARG A 98 -17.60 18.75 -17.56
C ARG A 98 -18.33 17.43 -17.28
N GLU A 99 -17.99 16.74 -16.20
CA GLU A 99 -18.55 15.42 -15.84
C GLU A 99 -19.77 15.52 -14.90
N GLY A 100 -20.21 16.74 -14.57
CA GLY A 100 -21.31 17.01 -13.66
C GLY A 100 -20.85 17.31 -12.23
N SER A 101 -21.80 17.69 -11.37
CA SER A 101 -21.57 17.93 -9.95
C SER A 101 -22.09 16.75 -9.14
N GLN A 102 -21.21 15.84 -8.76
CA GLN A 102 -21.54 14.69 -7.91
C GLN A 102 -20.57 14.65 -6.73
N ALA A 103 -21.10 14.69 -5.52
CA ALA A 103 -20.33 14.37 -4.33
C ALA A 103 -20.34 12.85 -4.11
N PHE A 104 -19.24 12.32 -3.60
CA PHE A 104 -19.10 10.92 -3.21
C PHE A 104 -18.32 10.84 -1.90
N SER A 105 -18.66 9.85 -1.09
CA SER A 105 -17.95 9.53 0.14
C SER A 105 -16.71 8.68 -0.16
N VAL A 106 -15.75 8.69 0.76
CA VAL A 106 -14.56 7.82 0.71
C VAL A 106 -14.96 6.34 0.64
N TRP A 107 -16.06 5.95 1.29
CA TRP A 107 -16.55 4.58 1.25
C TRP A 107 -17.03 4.17 -0.14
N GLU A 108 -17.71 5.05 -0.87
CA GLU A 108 -18.11 4.79 -2.25
C GLU A 108 -16.90 4.67 -3.19
N VAL A 109 -15.83 5.45 -2.95
CA VAL A 109 -14.57 5.31 -3.69
C VAL A 109 -13.94 3.94 -3.46
N ILE A 110 -13.83 3.53 -2.20
CA ILE A 110 -13.27 2.22 -1.84
C ILE A 110 -14.13 1.10 -2.41
N ASP A 111 -15.45 1.14 -2.22
CA ASP A 111 -16.39 0.14 -2.73
C ASP A 111 -16.29 0.00 -4.26
N ARG A 112 -16.20 1.12 -4.98
CA ARG A 112 -16.05 1.10 -6.43
C ARG A 112 -14.76 0.42 -6.88
N ASN A 113 -13.63 0.70 -6.22
CA ASN A 113 -12.33 0.08 -6.54
C ASN A 113 -12.30 -1.41 -6.16
N VAL A 114 -12.82 -1.76 -4.98
CA VAL A 114 -12.97 -3.15 -4.53
C VAL A 114 -13.92 -3.93 -5.45
N GLY A 115 -15.00 -3.30 -5.94
CA GLY A 115 -15.95 -3.89 -6.87
C GLY A 115 -15.34 -4.25 -8.22
N ILE A 116 -14.29 -3.55 -8.67
CA ILE A 116 -13.50 -3.96 -9.84
C ILE A 116 -12.58 -5.12 -9.50
N LEU A 117 -11.86 -5.05 -8.38
CA LEU A 117 -11.02 -6.16 -7.92
C LEU A 117 -11.81 -7.46 -7.77
N ALA A 118 -13.04 -7.40 -7.26
CA ALA A 118 -13.91 -8.56 -7.07
C ALA A 118 -14.34 -9.23 -8.39
N LYS A 119 -14.29 -8.49 -9.51
CA LYS A 119 -14.56 -8.99 -10.86
C LYS A 119 -13.29 -9.44 -11.59
N ASP A 120 -12.12 -9.06 -11.08
CA ASP A 120 -10.82 -9.45 -11.65
C ASP A 120 -10.56 -10.94 -11.36
N PRO A 121 -10.25 -11.78 -12.36
CA PRO A 121 -9.97 -13.21 -12.17
C PRO A 121 -8.87 -13.50 -11.12
N ALA A 122 -7.96 -12.56 -10.87
CA ALA A 122 -6.93 -12.68 -9.84
C ALA A 122 -7.52 -12.87 -8.43
N ILE A 123 -8.76 -12.43 -8.17
CA ILE A 123 -9.40 -12.60 -6.87
C ILE A 123 -9.61 -14.08 -6.52
N LEU A 124 -9.85 -14.94 -7.52
CA LEU A 124 -10.04 -16.38 -7.30
C LEU A 124 -8.75 -17.01 -6.78
N LEU A 125 -7.61 -16.64 -7.36
CA LEU A 125 -6.29 -17.10 -6.90
C LEU A 125 -6.01 -16.65 -5.48
N PHE A 126 -6.32 -15.39 -5.15
CA PHE A 126 -6.21 -14.86 -3.79
C PHE A 126 -7.09 -15.65 -2.80
N LEU A 127 -8.35 -15.90 -3.13
CA LEU A 127 -9.29 -16.60 -2.25
C LEU A 127 -8.88 -18.05 -2.03
N VAL A 128 -8.45 -18.76 -3.07
CA VAL A 128 -7.93 -20.14 -2.97
C VAL A 128 -6.69 -20.17 -2.09
N PHE A 129 -5.74 -19.25 -2.33
CA PHE A 129 -4.52 -19.18 -1.54
C PHE A 129 -4.81 -18.85 -0.06
N LEU A 130 -5.69 -17.90 0.20
CA LEU A 130 -6.13 -17.55 1.56
C LEU A 130 -6.82 -18.73 2.25
N ALA A 131 -7.69 -19.46 1.54
CA ALA A 131 -8.35 -20.65 2.07
C ALA A 131 -7.33 -21.74 2.46
N ILE A 132 -6.30 -21.97 1.64
CA ILE A 132 -5.20 -22.91 1.95
C ILE A 132 -4.46 -22.47 3.23
N LEU A 133 -4.11 -21.19 3.35
CA LEU A 133 -3.44 -20.65 4.54
C LEU A 133 -4.28 -20.84 5.80
N LEU A 134 -5.56 -20.46 5.76
CA LEU A 134 -6.48 -20.60 6.87
C LEU A 134 -6.69 -22.06 7.27
N TRP A 135 -6.79 -22.96 6.30
CA TRP A 135 -6.89 -24.40 6.55
C TRP A 135 -5.65 -24.95 7.25
N LYS A 136 -4.44 -24.62 6.77
CA LYS A 136 -3.18 -25.02 7.43
C LYS A 136 -3.10 -24.49 8.86
N MET A 137 -3.51 -23.24 9.09
CA MET A 137 -3.48 -22.62 10.42
C MET A 137 -4.35 -23.30 11.47
N ARG A 138 -5.38 -24.07 11.07
CA ARG A 138 -6.22 -24.85 12.00
C ARG A 138 -5.50 -26.06 12.58
N ARG A 139 -4.41 -26.53 11.95
CA ARG A 139 -3.62 -27.68 12.40
C ARG A 139 -2.66 -27.36 13.54
N TYR A 140 -2.42 -26.08 13.80
CA TYR A 140 -1.43 -25.63 14.78
C TYR A 140 -2.06 -24.77 15.87
N HIS A 141 -1.86 -25.20 17.11
CA HIS A 141 -2.25 -24.46 18.31
C HIS A 141 -1.04 -23.76 18.91
N GLN A 142 -1.21 -22.46 19.20
CA GLN A 142 -0.16 -21.65 19.81
C GLN A 142 -0.81 -20.64 20.76
N ARG A 143 -0.34 -20.63 22.01
CA ARG A 143 -0.87 -19.73 23.05
C ARG A 143 -0.22 -18.35 23.05
N ARG A 144 1.03 -18.23 22.59
CA ARG A 144 1.79 -16.97 22.56
C ARG A 144 2.65 -16.89 21.31
N ARG A 145 2.69 -15.70 20.70
CA ARG A 145 3.49 -15.40 19.50
C ARG A 145 4.87 -14.89 19.87
N ALA A 146 5.88 -15.19 19.05
CA ALA A 146 7.20 -14.60 19.23
C ALA A 146 7.14 -13.06 19.09
N PRO A 147 7.97 -12.30 19.83
CA PRO A 147 8.05 -10.84 19.67
C PRO A 147 8.36 -10.41 18.23
N GLU A 148 9.16 -11.19 17.50
CA GLU A 148 9.53 -10.95 16.11
C GLU A 148 8.33 -11.12 15.16
N CYS A 149 7.49 -12.15 15.41
CA CYS A 149 6.23 -12.36 14.70
C CYS A 149 5.29 -11.16 14.92
N ILE A 150 5.12 -10.72 16.17
CA ILE A 150 4.31 -9.53 16.49
C ILE A 150 4.85 -8.28 15.76
N SER A 151 6.19 -8.12 15.72
CA SER A 151 6.83 -7.00 15.02
C SER A 151 6.53 -7.00 13.52
N ALA A 152 6.72 -8.13 12.86
CA ALA A 152 6.42 -8.30 11.44
C ALA A 152 4.94 -8.07 11.14
N MET A 153 4.04 -8.58 11.99
CA MET A 153 2.60 -8.37 11.85
C MET A 153 2.22 -6.89 11.83
N PHE A 154 2.75 -6.08 12.75
CA PHE A 154 2.43 -4.65 12.77
C PHE A 154 2.86 -3.96 11.48
N GLY A 155 4.05 -4.26 10.97
CA GLY A 155 4.51 -3.72 9.69
C GLY A 155 3.62 -4.14 8.52
N LEU A 156 3.24 -5.43 8.45
CA LEU A 156 2.40 -5.95 7.38
C LEU A 156 0.96 -5.44 7.42
N VAL A 157 0.40 -5.19 8.61
CA VAL A 157 -0.91 -4.56 8.78
C VAL A 157 -0.89 -3.10 8.30
N LEU A 158 0.16 -2.34 8.63
CA LEU A 158 0.29 -0.98 8.13
C LEU A 158 0.37 -0.95 6.60
N LEU A 159 1.14 -1.86 6.00
CA LEU A 159 1.25 -1.98 4.54
C LEU A 159 -0.06 -2.43 3.88
N SER A 160 -0.81 -3.34 4.50
CA SER A 160 -2.08 -3.80 3.93
C SER A 160 -3.18 -2.74 3.99
N VAL A 161 -3.15 -1.85 4.98
CA VAL A 161 -4.09 -0.71 5.09
C VAL A 161 -3.69 0.46 4.19
N ALA A 162 -2.41 0.63 3.89
CA ALA A 162 -1.88 1.74 3.09
C ALA A 162 -2.59 2.00 1.74
N PRO A 163 -2.97 1.00 0.91
CA PRO A 163 -3.66 1.28 -0.35
C PRO A 163 -5.05 1.91 -0.13
N PHE A 164 -5.76 1.59 0.94
CA PHE A 164 -7.04 2.24 1.25
C PHE A 164 -6.86 3.70 1.65
N VAL A 165 -5.80 4.00 2.39
CA VAL A 165 -5.42 5.39 2.73
C VAL A 165 -5.11 6.16 1.45
N TRP A 166 -4.39 5.55 0.51
CA TRP A 166 -4.08 6.18 -0.78
C TRP A 166 -5.34 6.47 -1.60
N LEU A 167 -6.25 5.50 -1.73
CA LEU A 167 -7.53 5.69 -2.42
C LEU A 167 -8.37 6.81 -1.79
N ALA A 168 -8.33 6.93 -0.45
CA ALA A 168 -9.03 7.98 0.28
C ALA A 168 -8.37 9.36 0.10
N VAL A 169 -7.04 9.44 0.12
CA VAL A 169 -6.30 10.70 -0.07
C VAL A 169 -6.52 11.24 -1.47
N PHE A 170 -6.50 10.39 -2.49
CA PHE A 170 -6.76 10.76 -3.89
C PHE A 170 -8.18 10.34 -4.32
N ALA A 171 -9.20 10.71 -3.52
CA ALA A 171 -10.57 10.24 -3.68
C ALA A 171 -11.15 10.53 -5.07
N ASN A 172 -11.04 11.77 -5.57
CA ASN A 172 -11.52 12.14 -6.90
C ASN A 172 -10.81 11.36 -8.01
N HIS A 173 -9.47 11.28 -7.96
CA HIS A 173 -8.71 10.50 -8.94
C HIS A 173 -9.09 9.01 -8.91
N SER A 174 -9.25 8.45 -7.72
CA SER A 174 -9.59 7.03 -7.51
C SER A 174 -11.05 6.71 -7.86
N TRP A 175 -11.94 7.70 -7.79
CA TRP A 175 -13.33 7.59 -8.25
C TRP A 175 -13.40 7.59 -9.77
N LEU A 176 -12.70 8.54 -10.39
CA LEU A 176 -12.67 8.71 -11.83
C LEU A 176 -11.97 7.54 -12.51
N HIS A 177 -10.78 7.19 -12.05
CA HIS A 177 -9.91 6.22 -12.70
C HIS A 177 -9.91 4.85 -12.00
N PHE A 178 -11.05 4.48 -11.41
CA PHE A 178 -11.25 3.20 -10.68
C PHE A 178 -10.81 1.95 -11.47
N TRP A 179 -10.89 1.97 -12.81
CA TRP A 179 -10.43 0.88 -13.69
C TRP A 179 -8.90 0.72 -13.75
N MET A 180 -8.14 1.71 -13.25
CA MET A 180 -6.69 1.68 -13.10
C MET A 180 -6.27 1.62 -11.64
N THR A 181 -6.90 2.44 -10.78
CA THR A 181 -6.49 2.63 -9.38
C THR A 181 -6.81 1.43 -8.49
N TYR A 182 -7.73 0.53 -8.90
CA TYR A 182 -8.00 -0.71 -8.16
C TYR A 182 -6.73 -1.58 -8.00
N ARG A 183 -5.74 -1.43 -8.89
CA ARG A 183 -4.46 -2.14 -8.83
C ARG A 183 -3.65 -1.80 -7.58
N GLU A 184 -3.91 -0.67 -6.91
CA GLU A 184 -3.33 -0.37 -5.60
C GLU A 184 -3.68 -1.43 -4.56
N LEU A 185 -4.87 -2.05 -4.67
CA LEU A 185 -5.30 -3.12 -3.77
C LEU A 185 -4.47 -4.41 -3.92
N SER A 186 -3.61 -4.52 -4.94
CA SER A 186 -2.63 -5.61 -5.01
C SER A 186 -1.66 -5.58 -3.82
N LEU A 187 -1.36 -4.40 -3.26
CA LEU A 187 -0.57 -4.28 -2.03
C LEU A 187 -1.31 -4.84 -0.82
N PHE A 188 -2.63 -4.61 -0.73
CA PHE A 188 -3.44 -5.23 0.32
C PHE A 188 -3.34 -6.75 0.22
N ILE A 189 -3.57 -7.32 -0.96
CA ILE A 189 -3.47 -8.77 -1.19
C ILE A 189 -2.10 -9.31 -0.75
N PHE A 190 -1.01 -8.69 -1.24
CA PHE A 190 0.34 -9.19 -0.99
C PHE A 190 0.75 -9.11 0.49
N ALA A 191 0.56 -7.95 1.12
CA ALA A 191 0.91 -7.74 2.53
C ALA A 191 0.00 -8.55 3.47
N PHE A 192 -1.29 -8.67 3.16
CA PHE A 192 -2.23 -9.47 3.94
C PHE A 192 -1.92 -10.96 3.85
N CYS A 193 -1.65 -11.50 2.65
CA CYS A 193 -1.19 -12.89 2.52
C CYS A 193 0.11 -13.15 3.29
N SER A 194 1.05 -12.21 3.20
CA SER A 194 2.33 -12.26 3.90
C SER A 194 2.15 -12.25 5.43
N LEU A 195 1.16 -11.51 5.94
CA LEU A 195 0.78 -11.53 7.35
C LEU A 195 0.37 -12.94 7.80
N PHE A 196 -0.46 -13.64 7.03
CA PHE A 196 -0.86 -15.01 7.36
C PHE A 196 0.29 -16.00 7.24
N ILE A 197 1.23 -15.80 6.31
CA ILE A 197 2.43 -16.63 6.19
C ILE A 197 3.28 -16.50 7.46
N VAL A 198 3.55 -15.28 7.93
CA VAL A 198 4.31 -15.04 9.17
C VAL A 198 3.64 -15.71 10.37
N ILE A 199 2.30 -15.61 10.47
CA ILE A 199 1.56 -16.24 11.56
C ILE A 199 1.62 -17.76 11.48
N LEU A 200 1.53 -18.33 10.27
CA LEU A 200 1.63 -19.77 10.06
C LEU A 200 3.04 -20.29 10.40
N GLU A 201 4.09 -19.60 9.97
CA GLU A 201 5.49 -19.97 10.24
C GLU A 201 5.80 -19.93 11.75
N ASP A 202 5.32 -18.90 12.47
CA ASP A 202 5.44 -18.81 13.93
C ASP A 202 4.70 -19.97 14.62
N LYS A 203 3.50 -20.32 14.15
CA LYS A 203 2.72 -21.45 14.63
C LYS A 203 3.38 -22.79 14.37
N GLU A 204 3.95 -23.01 13.19
CA GLU A 204 4.65 -24.25 12.85
C GLU A 204 5.89 -24.42 13.74
N THR A 205 6.66 -23.35 13.93
CA THR A 205 7.91 -23.36 14.72
C THR A 205 7.66 -23.56 16.21
N HIS A 206 6.54 -23.07 16.76
CA HIS A 206 6.26 -23.10 18.20
C HIS A 206 5.13 -24.05 18.61
N GLY A 207 4.26 -24.46 17.68
CA GLY A 207 3.19 -25.44 17.90
C GLY A 207 3.67 -26.88 17.81
N ALA A 208 4.70 -27.17 17.00
CA ALA A 208 5.29 -28.51 16.90
C ALA A 208 6.08 -28.95 18.16
N ARG A 209 6.42 -28.01 19.06
CA ARG A 209 7.13 -28.29 20.32
C ARG A 209 6.22 -28.72 21.48
N GLY A 210 4.91 -28.86 21.24
CA GLY A 210 3.90 -29.16 22.26
C GLY A 210 3.19 -30.50 22.11
N MET A 211 3.66 -31.39 21.23
CA MET A 211 3.26 -32.80 21.14
C MET A 211 4.40 -33.70 21.60
#